data_AF-A0A7Y6IHN1-F1
#
_entry.id   AF-A0A7Y6IHN1-F1
#
_cell.length_a   1.000
_cell.length_b   1.000
_cell.length_c   1.000
_cell.angle_alpha   90.00
_cell.angle_beta   90.00
_cell.angle_gamma   90.00
#
_symmetry.space_group_name_H-M   'P 1'
#
loop_
_entity.id
_entity.type
_entity.pdbx_description
1 polymer ?
#
loop_
_entity_poly.entity_id
_entity_poly.type
_entity_poly.pdbx_seq_one_letter_code
_entity_poly.pdbx_strand_id
1 'polypeptide(L)' 'ASNDERTAALQDFLHTYNHHRCHTALGGQPPITRVNNPAGQYS' A
#
# COMPACT_ATOMS: atom_id res chain seq x y z
N ALA A 1 8.06 9.10 -18.48
CA ALA A 1 6.87 8.77 -17.68
C ALA A 1 5.62 8.94 -18.54
N SER A 2 5.31 7.93 -19.35
CA SER A 2 4.01 7.76 -20.01
C SER A 2 2.96 7.19 -19.04
N ASN A 3 1.69 7.15 -19.45
CA ASN A 3 0.66 6.46 -18.67
C ASN A 3 0.89 4.95 -18.60
N ASP A 4 1.42 4.34 -19.66
CA ASP A 4 1.72 2.91 -19.70
C ASP A 4 2.81 2.55 -18.68
N GLU A 5 3.89 3.35 -18.63
CA GLU A 5 4.96 3.19 -17.64
C GLU A 5 4.42 3.31 -16.20
N ARG A 6 3.52 4.27 -15.95
CA ARG A 6 2.89 4.47 -14.63
C ARG A 6 1.95 3.32 -14.27
N THR A 7 1.22 2.79 -15.25
CA THR A 7 0.28 1.68 -15.04
C THR A 7 1.03 0.39 -14.71
N ALA A 8 2.12 0.12 -15.43
CA ALA A 8 2.98 -1.02 -15.16
C ALA A 8 3.59 -0.97 -13.74
N ALA A 9 3.98 0.22 -13.26
CA ALA A 9 4.55 0.39 -11.93
C ALA A 9 3.51 0.47 -10.79
N LEU A 10 2.22 0.60 -11.10
CA LEU A 10 1.18 0.93 -10.11
C LEU A 10 1.00 -0.18 -9.07
N GLN A 11 1.02 -1.45 -9.49
CA GLN A 11 0.80 -2.57 -8.58
C GLN A 11 1.90 -2.65 -7.51
N ASP A 12 3.16 -2.60 -7.92
CA ASP A 12 4.31 -2.66 -7.01
C ASP A 12 4.35 -1.44 -6.08
N PHE A 13 4.01 -0.26 -6.61
CA PHE A 13 3.90 0.95 -5.81
C PHE A 13 2.83 0.81 -4.72
N LEU A 14 1.62 0.36 -5.07
CA LEU A 14 0.53 0.20 -4.11
C LEU A 14 0.87 -0.83 -3.03
N HIS A 15 1.49 -1.96 -3.39
CA HIS A 15 1.92 -2.95 -2.41
C HIS A 15 2.94 -2.35 -1.44
N THR A 16 3.98 -1.71 -1.96
CA THR A 16 5.04 -1.09 -1.14
C THR A 16 4.47 -0.01 -0.22
N TYR A 17 3.63 0.87 -0.77
CA TYR A 17 3.04 1.98 -0.01
C TYR A 17 2.10 1.47 1.09
N ASN A 18 1.16 0.59 0.76
CA ASN A 18 0.14 0.15 1.71
C ASN A 18 0.68 -0.78 2.79
N HIS A 19 1.68 -1.61 2.48
CA HIS A 19 2.15 -2.66 3.39
C HIS A 19 3.48 -2.37 4.08
N HIS A 20 4.33 -1.51 3.51
CA HIS A 20 5.71 -1.37 3.98
C HIS A 20 6.10 0.06 4.36
N ARG A 21 5.44 1.08 3.80
CA ARG A 21 5.82 2.48 4.05
C ARG A 21 5.39 2.94 5.44
N CYS A 22 6.34 3.22 6.31
CA CYS A 22 6.08 3.79 7.63
C CYS A 22 5.53 5.23 7.54
N HIS A 23 4.50 5.54 8.34
CA HIS A 23 3.98 6.90 8.49
C HIS A 23 4.11 7.40 9.93
N THR A 24 4.68 8.59 10.10
CA THR A 24 4.86 9.22 11.44
C THR A 24 3.53 9.45 12.15
N ALA A 25 2.50 9.88 11.42
CA ALA A 25 1.14 10.03 11.94
C ALA A 25 0.49 8.71 12.40
N LEU A 26 1.05 7.57 12.00
CA LEU A 26 0.61 6.23 12.41
C LEU A 26 1.58 5.59 13.42
N GLY A 27 2.46 6.37 14.06
CA GLY A 27 3.46 5.84 14.99
C GLY A 27 4.50 4.95 14.30
N GLY A 28 4.79 5.20 13.02
CA GLY A 28 5.74 4.41 12.23
C GLY A 28 5.13 3.18 11.57
N GLN A 29 3.83 2.95 11.70
CA GLN A 29 3.16 1.82 11.05
C GLN A 29 2.78 2.12 9.59
N PRO A 30 2.64 1.07 8.75
CA PRO A 30 2.16 1.23 7.39
C PRO A 30 0.65 1.48 7.31
N PRO A 31 0.14 2.05 6.20
CA PRO A 31 -1.28 2.42 6.06
C PRO A 31 -2.26 1.27 6.35
N ILE A 32 -1.92 0.03 5.97
CA ILE A 32 -2.81 -1.12 6.14
C ILE A 32 -3.16 -1.41 7.61
N THR A 33 -2.34 -0.99 8.59
CA THR A 33 -2.63 -1.23 10.01
C THR A 33 -3.89 -0.50 10.51
N ARG A 34 -4.39 0.45 9.73
CA ARG A 34 -5.62 1.19 10.00
C ARG A 34 -6.88 0.55 9.40
N VAL A 35 -6.71 -0.48 8.56
CA VAL A 35 -7.81 -1.16 7.87
C VAL A 35 -8.20 -2.40 8.66
N ASN A 36 -9.43 -2.44 9.15
CA ASN A 36 -9.97 -3.55 9.93
C ASN A 36 -10.42 -4.75 9.07
N ASN A 37 -10.51 -4.57 7.76
CA ASN A 37 -11.05 -5.56 6.84
C ASN A 37 -10.34 -5.56 5.47
N PRO A 38 -9.02 -5.84 5.44
CA PRO A 38 -8.26 -5.81 4.20
C PRO A 38 -8.61 -7.01 3.30
N ALA A 39 -8.62 -6.76 1.99
CA ALA A 39 -8.80 -7.82 1.00
C ALA A 39 -7.73 -8.92 1.18
N GLY A 40 -8.14 -10.19 1.08
CA GLY A 40 -7.23 -11.34 1.23
C GLY A 40 -7.00 -11.83 2.65
N GLN A 41 -7.70 -11.32 3.67
CA GLN A 41 -7.61 -11.78 5.07
C GLN A 41 -8.83 -12.58 5.57
N TYR A 42 -9.69 -13.05 4.67
CA TYR A 42 -10.81 -13.94 5.02
C TYR A 42 -10.40 -15.39 4.80
N SER A 43 -10.75 -16.28 5.74
CA SER A 43 -10.76 -17.75 5.58
C SER A 43 -12.16 -18.25 5.34
#